data_AF-A0A132BBZ0-F1
#
_entry.id   AF-A0A132BBZ0-F1
#
_cell.length_a   1.000
_cell.length_b   1.000
_cell.length_c   1.000
_cell.angle_alpha   90.00
_cell.angle_beta   90.00
_cell.angle_gamma   90.00
#
_symmetry.space_group_name_H-M   'P 1'
#
loop_
_entity.id
_entity.type
_entity.pdbx_description
1 polymer ?
#
loop_
_entity_poly.entity_id
_entity_poly.type
_entity_poly.pdbx_seq_one_letter_code
_entity_poly.pdbx_strand_id
1 'polypeptide(L)'
;MERNAKKVAVIGSGVAGLAAAKYLLAERDPTSDASIFDVTVFERHSEIAGIWNFTSPTEDDFQTPMYPGLETNVPRTMMTYKYCPYLEDVSLFPTHDKIKQYLEDHSTDIGDYINLNSETT
;
A
#
# COMPACT_ATOMS: atom_id res chain seq x y z
N MET A 1 -22.99 21.03 15.23
CA MET A 1 -21.80 20.59 15.98
C MET A 1 -20.85 20.00 14.95
N GLU A 2 -19.68 20.59 14.75
CA GLU A 2 -18.60 19.97 13.97
C GLU A 2 -18.27 18.61 14.60
N ARG A 3 -18.32 17.55 13.80
CA ARG A 3 -17.84 16.23 14.21
C ARG A 3 -16.35 16.19 13.96
N ASN A 4 -15.56 15.97 15.01
CA ASN A 4 -14.14 15.68 14.85
C ASN A 4 -13.95 14.40 14.03
N ALA A 5 -12.91 14.39 13.19
CA ALA A 5 -12.53 13.21 12.41
C ALA A 5 -12.25 12.02 13.34
N LYS A 6 -12.65 10.83 12.92
CA LYS A 6 -12.42 9.59 13.66
C LYS A 6 -11.00 9.11 13.39
N LYS A 7 -10.22 8.88 14.45
CA LYS A 7 -8.87 8.34 14.34
C LYS A 7 -8.90 6.87 13.94
N VAL A 8 -8.12 6.49 12.93
CA VAL A 8 -8.02 5.12 12.42
C VAL A 8 -6.56 4.74 12.24
N ALA A 9 -6.16 3.63 12.85
CA ALA A 9 -4.86 3.02 12.61
C ALA A 9 -5.02 1.88 11.59
N VAL A 10 -4.21 1.90 10.54
CA VAL A 10 -4.07 0.81 9.57
C VAL A 10 -2.74 0.11 9.86
N ILE A 11 -2.77 -1.20 10.06
CA ILE A 11 -1.57 -1.99 10.40
C ILE A 11 -1.09 -2.71 9.15
N GLY A 12 0.10 -2.35 8.69
CA GLY A 12 0.74 -2.82 7.46
C GLY A 12 0.49 -1.91 6.26
N SER A 13 1.52 -1.69 5.44
CA SER A 13 1.49 -0.92 4.20
C SER A 13 1.69 -1.79 2.94
N GLY A 14 1.27 -3.06 3.02
CA GLY A 14 1.10 -3.92 1.85
C GLY A 14 -0.16 -3.59 1.05
N VAL A 15 -0.47 -4.42 0.04
CA VAL A 15 -1.60 -4.22 -0.89
C VAL A 15 -2.92 -3.87 -0.19
N ALA A 16 -3.28 -4.58 0.88
CA ALA A 16 -4.53 -4.35 1.59
C ALA A 16 -4.52 -3.05 2.41
N GLY A 17 -3.40 -2.75 3.07
CA GLY A 17 -3.26 -1.57 3.91
C GLY A 17 -3.26 -0.27 3.11
N LEU A 18 -2.52 -0.25 1.99
CA LEU A 18 -2.51 0.89 1.06
C LEU A 18 -3.90 1.15 0.49
N ALA A 19 -4.62 0.09 0.09
CA ALA A 19 -6.00 0.23 -0.37
C ALA A 19 -6.91 0.78 0.75
N ALA A 20 -6.87 0.19 1.94
CA ALA A 20 -7.69 0.64 3.07
C ALA A 20 -7.43 2.11 3.42
N ALA A 21 -6.17 2.53 3.50
CA ALA A 21 -5.78 3.91 3.78
C ALA A 21 -6.34 4.86 2.72
N LYS A 22 -6.18 4.55 1.43
CA LYS A 22 -6.73 5.36 0.32
C LYS A 22 -8.24 5.51 0.39
N TYR A 23 -8.97 4.42 0.61
CA TYR A 23 -10.42 4.50 0.74
C TYR A 23 -10.83 5.34 1.94
N LEU A 24 -10.23 5.13 3.11
CA LEU A 24 -10.52 5.93 4.31
C LEU A 24 -10.22 7.43 4.11
N LEU A 25 -9.11 7.77 3.45
CA LEU A 25 -8.72 9.15 3.16
C LEU A 25 -9.62 9.82 2.12
N ALA A 26 -10.28 9.04 1.25
CA ALA A 26 -11.21 9.53 0.24
C ALA A 26 -12.61 9.81 0.80
N GLU A 27 -12.97 9.27 1.97
CA GLU A 27 -14.27 9.49 2.60
C GLU A 27 -14.40 10.93 3.15
N ARG A 28 -15.34 11.69 2.58
CA ARG A 28 -15.64 13.09 2.93
C ARG A 28 -17.04 13.23 3.52
N ASP A 29 -17.20 14.14 4.48
CA ASP A 29 -18.49 14.50 5.03
C ASP A 29 -19.35 15.16 3.94
N PRO A 30 -20.52 14.61 3.58
CA PRO A 30 -21.33 15.15 2.48
C PRO A 30 -21.90 16.54 2.76
N THR A 31 -21.85 17.02 4.01
CA THR A 31 -22.39 18.31 4.44
C THR A 31 -21.33 19.41 4.52
N SER A 32 -20.05 19.06 4.69
CA SER A 32 -18.96 20.02 4.91
C SER A 32 -17.70 19.78 4.09
N ASP A 33 -17.65 18.70 3.30
CA ASP A 33 -16.46 18.22 2.56
C ASP A 33 -15.23 17.93 3.45
N ALA A 34 -15.42 17.92 4.77
CA ALA A 34 -14.36 17.65 5.73
C ALA A 34 -13.98 16.16 5.74
N SER A 35 -12.74 15.85 6.11
CA SER A 35 -12.30 14.47 6.33
C SER A 35 -13.13 13.78 7.42
N ILE A 36 -13.66 12.59 7.12
CA ILE A 36 -14.34 11.76 8.12
C ILE A 36 -13.34 11.04 9.03
N PHE A 37 -12.17 10.69 8.47
CA PHE A 37 -11.15 9.91 9.14
C PHE A 37 -9.82 10.65 9.22
N ASP A 38 -9.13 10.45 10.34
CA ASP A 38 -7.73 10.82 10.59
C ASP A 38 -6.93 9.52 10.61
N VAL A 39 -6.26 9.22 9.50
CA VAL A 39 -5.67 7.90 9.22
C VAL A 39 -4.18 7.92 9.50
N THR A 40 -3.68 6.88 10.17
CA THR A 40 -2.24 6.60 10.30
C THR A 40 -1.97 5.15 9.94
N VAL A 41 -1.01 4.92 9.05
CA VAL A 41 -0.56 3.59 8.64
C VAL A 41 0.74 3.28 9.37
N PHE A 42 0.86 2.09 9.95
CA PHE A 42 2.09 1.63 10.60
C PHE A 42 2.67 0.45 9.81
N GLU A 43 3.92 0.54 9.42
CA GLU A 43 4.64 -0.49 8.68
C GLU A 43 5.93 -0.84 9.43
N ARG A 44 6.19 -2.13 9.62
CA ARG A 44 7.38 -2.60 10.33
C ARG A 44 8.64 -2.47 9.46
N HIS A 45 8.51 -2.65 8.14
CA HIS A 45 9.62 -2.51 7.21
C HIS A 45 9.99 -1.04 6.96
N SER A 46 11.18 -0.83 6.40
CA SER A 46 11.64 0.47 5.91
C SER A 46 11.05 0.85 4.54
N GLU A 47 10.28 -0.05 3.92
CA GLU A 47 9.65 0.13 2.62
C GLU A 47 8.20 -0.36 2.65
N ILE A 48 7.35 0.21 1.79
CA ILE A 48 5.95 -0.21 1.62
C ILE A 48 5.85 -1.50 0.79
N ALA A 49 4.66 -1.81 0.25
CA ALA A 49 4.39 -2.96 -0.64
C ALA A 49 4.36 -4.34 0.04
N GLY A 50 4.74 -4.44 1.31
CA GLY A 50 4.57 -5.64 2.14
C GLY A 50 5.29 -6.84 1.56
N ILE A 51 4.57 -7.92 1.25
CA ILE A 51 5.19 -9.15 0.75
C ILE A 51 5.92 -8.98 -0.59
N TRP A 52 5.66 -7.92 -1.35
CA TRP A 52 6.28 -7.71 -2.68
C TRP A 52 7.69 -7.15 -2.61
N ASN A 53 8.17 -6.79 -1.42
CA ASN A 53 9.58 -6.47 -1.19
C ASN A 53 10.40 -7.74 -1.34
N PHE A 54 11.41 -7.74 -2.19
CA PHE A 54 12.39 -8.82 -2.21
C PHE A 54 13.45 -8.53 -1.16
N THR A 55 13.47 -9.33 -0.10
CA THR A 55 14.40 -9.19 1.02
C THR A 55 15.44 -10.30 0.98
N SER A 56 16.73 -9.97 1.02
CA SER A 56 17.76 -10.98 1.29
C SER A 56 17.75 -11.36 2.78
N PRO A 57 17.99 -12.65 3.13
CA PRO A 57 18.15 -13.08 4.52
C PRO A 57 19.20 -12.32 5.34
N THR A 58 20.11 -11.63 4.66
CA THR A 58 21.20 -10.85 5.27
C THR A 58 20.84 -9.38 5.50
N GLU A 59 19.70 -8.92 4.98
CA GLU A 59 19.35 -7.48 4.91
C GLU A 59 18.11 -7.13 5.74
N ASP A 60 17.24 -8.10 6.03
CA ASP A 60 16.01 -7.86 6.79
C ASP A 60 15.71 -9.04 7.73
N ASP A 61 15.38 -8.71 9.00
CA ASP A 61 14.90 -9.68 10.00
C ASP A 61 13.51 -10.22 9.63
N PHE A 62 12.80 -9.54 8.72
CA PHE A 62 11.44 -9.82 8.30
C PHE A 62 11.37 -10.25 6.84
N GLN A 63 11.89 -11.45 6.58
CA GLN A 63 11.91 -12.02 5.23
C GLN A 63 10.51 -12.14 4.62
N THR A 64 10.40 -11.74 3.36
CA THR A 64 9.21 -11.98 2.53
C THR A 64 9.33 -13.30 1.77
N PRO A 65 8.20 -13.86 1.27
CA PRO A 65 8.23 -15.08 0.47
C PRO A 65 8.68 -14.86 -1.00
N MET A 66 9.16 -13.66 -1.37
CA MET A 66 9.55 -13.37 -2.75
C MET A 66 10.86 -14.07 -3.12
N TYR A 67 10.96 -14.51 -4.37
CA TYR A 67 12.16 -15.14 -4.90
C TYR A 67 12.52 -14.57 -6.27
N PRO A 68 13.81 -14.66 -6.68
CA PRO A 68 14.25 -14.15 -7.96
C PRO A 68 13.46 -14.78 -9.12
N GLY A 69 12.93 -13.94 -10.00
CA GLY A 69 12.16 -14.39 -11.17
C GLY A 69 10.71 -14.79 -10.87
N LEU A 70 10.19 -14.50 -9.66
CA LEU A 70 8.75 -14.65 -9.39
C LEU A 70 7.94 -13.77 -10.35
N GLU A 71 7.04 -14.41 -11.08
CA GLU A 71 5.96 -13.78 -11.86
C GLU A 71 4.61 -14.07 -11.19
N THR A 72 3.68 -13.13 -11.32
CA THR A 72 2.31 -13.32 -10.83
C THR A 72 1.61 -14.44 -11.61
N ASN A 73 0.75 -15.20 -10.93
CA ASN A 73 -0.14 -16.17 -11.58
C ASN A 73 -1.51 -15.58 -11.98
N VAL A 74 -1.75 -14.31 -11.66
CA VAL A 74 -2.99 -13.58 -11.99
C VAL A 74 -2.61 -12.44 -12.96
N PRO A 75 -3.39 -12.21 -14.03
CA PRO A 75 -3.05 -11.15 -14.97
C PRO A 75 -3.16 -9.76 -14.31
N ARG A 76 -2.26 -8.84 -14.67
CA ARG A 76 -2.22 -7.48 -14.11
C ARG A 76 -3.55 -6.74 -14.22
N THR A 77 -4.33 -7.01 -15.26
CA THR A 77 -5.66 -6.43 -15.49
C THR A 77 -6.69 -6.78 -14.40
N MET A 78 -6.51 -7.90 -13.70
CA MET A 78 -7.33 -8.30 -12.55
C MET A 78 -6.74 -7.83 -11.21
N MET A 79 -5.44 -7.54 -11.15
CA MET A 79 -4.75 -7.10 -9.92
C MET A 79 -4.75 -5.57 -9.73
N THR A 80 -5.15 -4.82 -10.76
CA THR A 80 -5.10 -3.35 -10.79
C THR A 80 -6.09 -2.76 -9.76
N TYR A 81 -5.67 -1.73 -9.03
CA TYR A 81 -6.59 -0.91 -8.23
C TYR A 81 -7.51 -0.10 -9.13
N LYS A 82 -8.72 0.18 -8.67
CA LYS A 82 -9.69 0.94 -9.45
C LYS A 82 -9.12 2.33 -9.79
N TYR A 83 -9.13 2.67 -11.08
CA TYR A 83 -8.60 3.93 -11.64
C TYR A 83 -7.08 4.14 -11.53
N CYS A 84 -6.33 3.10 -11.22
CA CYS A 84 -4.87 3.14 -11.08
C CYS A 84 -4.24 2.12 -12.05
N PRO A 85 -4.27 2.33 -13.37
CA PRO A 85 -3.70 1.36 -14.30
C PRO A 85 -2.18 1.22 -14.13
N TYR A 86 -1.65 0.05 -14.48
CA TYR A 86 -0.21 -0.11 -14.70
C TYR A 86 0.24 0.77 -15.86
N LEU A 87 1.52 1.17 -15.85
CA LEU A 87 2.14 1.83 -17.00
C LEU A 87 2.03 0.95 -18.26
N GLU A 88 1.98 1.62 -19.42
CA GLU A 88 2.09 0.95 -20.71
C GLU A 88 3.43 0.16 -20.73
N ASP A 89 3.43 -1.02 -21.36
CA ASP A 89 4.56 -1.98 -21.44
C ASP A 89 4.82 -2.93 -20.25
N VAL A 90 3.97 -2.98 -19.22
CA VAL A 90 4.06 -4.05 -18.20
C VAL A 90 3.48 -5.38 -18.74
N SER A 91 4.23 -6.48 -18.55
CA SER A 91 3.81 -7.86 -18.87
C SER A 91 2.41 -8.18 -18.35
N LEU A 92 1.66 -9.04 -19.05
CA LEU A 92 0.36 -9.52 -18.57
C LEU A 92 0.50 -10.21 -17.21
N PHE A 93 1.59 -10.93 -17.00
CA PHE A 93 1.98 -11.55 -15.74
C PHE A 93 3.27 -10.88 -15.25
N PRO A 94 3.15 -9.75 -14.52
CA PRO A 94 4.32 -8.99 -14.05
C PRO A 94 5.18 -9.78 -13.07
N THR A 95 6.46 -9.42 -13.04
CA THR A 95 7.40 -9.86 -11.99
C THR A 95 7.15 -9.11 -10.68
N HIS A 96 7.65 -9.65 -9.57
CA HIS A 96 7.45 -9.05 -8.24
C HIS A 96 7.95 -7.60 -8.14
N ASP A 97 9.04 -7.24 -8.82
CA ASP A 97 9.58 -5.87 -8.86
C ASP A 97 8.60 -4.90 -9.54
N LYS A 98 7.88 -5.36 -10.57
CA LYS A 98 6.85 -4.54 -11.23
C LYS A 98 5.61 -4.37 -10.38
N ILE A 99 5.28 -5.35 -9.52
CA ILE A 99 4.21 -5.18 -8.53
C ILE A 99 4.64 -4.21 -7.42
N LYS A 100 5.87 -4.33 -6.90
CA LYS A 100 6.42 -3.38 -5.91
C LYS A 100 6.38 -1.96 -6.46
N GLN A 101 6.94 -1.74 -7.66
CA GLN A 101 6.95 -0.43 -8.30
C GLN A 101 5.53 0.13 -8.46
N TYR A 102 4.58 -0.69 -8.92
CA TYR A 102 3.18 -0.29 -9.04
C TYR A 102 2.61 0.20 -7.69
N LEU A 103 2.88 -0.51 -6.58
CA LEU A 103 2.39 -0.12 -5.26
C LEU A 103 3.04 1.16 -4.75
N GLU A 104 4.33 1.37 -5.04
CA GLU A 104 5.06 2.60 -4.73
C GLU A 104 4.52 3.80 -5.51
N ASP A 105 4.41 3.67 -6.84
CA ASP A 105 3.90 4.72 -7.73
C ASP A 105 2.50 5.14 -7.33
N HIS A 106 1.64 4.18 -7.00
CA HIS A 106 0.26 4.46 -6.64
C HIS A 106 0.09 4.87 -5.18
N SER A 107 1.14 4.96 -4.35
CA SER A 107 1.01 5.35 -2.93
C SER A 107 1.71 6.67 -2.57
N THR A 108 2.25 7.38 -3.56
CA THR A 108 2.94 8.67 -3.33
C THR A 108 2.06 9.73 -2.67
N ASP A 109 0.76 9.72 -2.99
CA ASP A 109 -0.26 10.63 -2.44
C ASP A 109 -0.58 10.39 -0.96
N ILE A 110 -0.25 9.21 -0.43
CA ILE A 110 -0.53 8.87 0.97
C ILE A 110 0.74 8.68 1.80
N GLY A 111 1.92 8.99 1.26
CA GLY A 111 3.21 8.78 1.94
C GLY A 111 3.30 9.43 3.32
N ASP A 112 2.74 10.64 3.47
CA ASP A 112 2.73 11.39 4.74
C ASP A 112 1.91 10.73 5.86
N TYR A 113 1.04 9.76 5.51
CA TYR A 113 0.24 9.02 6.47
C TYR A 113 0.90 7.70 6.90
N ILE A 114 2.04 7.33 6.30
CA ILE A 114 2.71 6.05 6.51
C ILE A 114 3.93 6.23 7.41
N ASN A 115 3.86 5.63 8.60
CA ASN A 115 4.98 5.51 9.52
C ASN A 115 5.70 4.18 9.28
N LEU A 116 6.81 4.25 8.56
CA LEU A 116 7.74 3.13 8.34
C LEU A 116 8.52 2.80 9.63
N ASN A 117 9.16 1.63 9.68
CA ASN A 117 9.94 1.15 10.83
C ASN A 117 9.17 1.17 12.17
N SER A 118 7.86 0.95 12.11
CA SER A 118 6.94 1.03 13.23
C SER A 118 6.21 -0.31 13.44
N GLU A 119 6.69 -1.08 14.42
CA GLU A 119 6.04 -2.32 14.85
C GLU A 119 4.92 -2.03 15.86
N THR A 120 3.79 -2.73 15.73
CA THR A 120 2.65 -2.62 16.66
C THR A 120 2.65 -3.81 17.61
N THR A 121 2.66 -3.55 18.92
CA THR A 121 2.74 -4.55 20.01
C THR A 121 1.46 -4.67 20.81
#